data_AF-A0A6P7FWN2-F1
#
_entry.id   AF-A0A6P7FWN2-F1
#
_cell.length_a   1.000
_cell.length_b   1.000
_cell.length_c   1.000
_cell.angle_alpha   90.00
_cell.angle_beta   90.00
_cell.angle_gamma   90.00
#
_symmetry.space_group_name_H-M   'P 1'
#
loop_
_entity.id
_entity.type
_entity.pdbx_description
1 polymer ?
#
loop_
_entity_poly.entity_id
_entity_poly.type
_entity_poly.pdbx_seq_one_letter_code
_entity_poly.pdbx_strand_id
1 'polypeptide(L)'
;MYYLHGILLIILNCVQGDRECGLDYVHCECLDFTYRSIDGSCNNLDHPNWGTQYSVYDRLIPARYGNNNSIALCGNGEPLPNARCVSTVIFSDETYPDPELTAYAAQYGQIIAHDMGQNFLIGNGDPLSCCNTWLGHWDEPPDGCISITVPDDDYHYSDLNCTCMSVLRTTTNRQLGCSMYLHDTAQLSAVTAYLDLSLIYGNTEDVCLKLRTLEGGLLKLEMRKQREWFPDSTERDVFCPLLNENEVCYHTGDPRVDQNPPLTITHLLWAREHNRVARALHHLNPHWDDEAIFQAARTIVIAEYQHIAYYELLPYYMGEYNLLERGILYYTDEFVDDYNASVRPHVYNEHSQAAFRHFHSLVPGMLSLVDASGCPYRSIVMRDHINRPGVLEKGDYLDSIIRGMVTQPSLSPDAYCDPEMTNYFFPMYLKPGLDVRAVDIQRSREHGLGSYNDMREYCGLGRIHSLYDLLDFMEIEDAEKLISLYNHPDDIELIVGGSLERRVHGTLAGPTFLCIMFEQFYRTRVADRFFFENHYTGFSRAQLREIRKSSIARLICDNANHIIEIQRHAFEQVSHSNPKVACNKIPGIDLTLWEERYTNYY
;
A
#
# COMPACT_ATOMS: atom_id res chain seq x y z
N MET A 1 -41.21 16.69 -19.90
CA MET A 1 -41.49 15.25 -19.66
C MET A 1 -40.35 14.50 -20.31
N TYR A 2 -39.31 14.26 -19.52
CA TYR A 2 -38.00 13.79 -19.99
C TYR A 2 -37.98 12.26 -20.09
N TYR A 3 -37.42 11.78 -21.19
CA TYR A 3 -37.12 10.38 -21.47
C TYR A 3 -36.02 9.90 -20.51
N LEU A 4 -36.38 8.97 -19.62
CA LEU A 4 -35.46 8.03 -18.99
C LEU A 4 -35.32 6.85 -19.96
N HIS A 5 -34.13 6.64 -20.52
CA HIS A 5 -33.76 5.41 -21.22
C HIS A 5 -32.48 4.87 -20.60
N GLY A 6 -32.59 3.68 -20.01
CA GLY A 6 -31.54 2.67 -20.08
C GLY A 6 -30.43 2.70 -19.04
N ILE A 7 -30.71 2.99 -17.77
CA ILE A 7 -29.86 2.42 -16.71
C ILE A 7 -30.24 0.94 -16.64
N LEU A 8 -29.41 0.06 -17.19
CA LEU A 8 -29.46 -1.35 -16.84
C LEU A 8 -28.96 -1.45 -15.39
N LEU A 9 -29.81 -1.05 -14.44
CA LEU A 9 -29.71 -1.53 -13.08
C LEU A 9 -29.81 -3.03 -13.24
N ILE A 10 -28.67 -3.72 -13.15
CA ILE A 10 -28.66 -5.14 -12.85
C ILE A 10 -29.39 -5.19 -11.51
N ILE A 11 -30.68 -5.52 -11.57
CA ILE A 11 -31.48 -5.84 -10.41
C ILE A 11 -30.84 -7.10 -9.89
N LEU A 12 -29.87 -6.93 -9.01
CA LEU A 12 -29.38 -8.02 -8.22
C LEU A 12 -30.61 -8.57 -7.48
N ASN A 13 -30.89 -9.87 -7.62
CA ASN A 13 -31.73 -10.59 -6.68
C ASN A 13 -30.94 -10.73 -5.37
N CYS A 14 -30.74 -9.57 -4.75
CA CYS A 14 -30.04 -9.37 -3.51
C CYS A 14 -31.06 -9.56 -2.39
N VAL A 15 -30.95 -10.66 -1.66
CA VAL A 15 -31.68 -10.83 -0.40
C VAL A 15 -30.79 -10.25 0.71
N GLN A 16 -31.38 -9.48 1.62
CA GLN A 16 -30.67 -9.02 2.81
C GLN A 16 -30.21 -10.26 3.59
N GLY A 17 -28.90 -10.47 3.64
CA GLY A 17 -28.25 -11.49 4.45
C GLY A 17 -28.10 -11.04 5.90
N ASP A 18 -27.47 -11.88 6.72
CA ASP A 18 -27.15 -11.51 8.09
C ASP A 18 -26.17 -10.32 8.12
N ARG A 19 -26.37 -9.37 9.05
CA ARG A 19 -25.38 -8.32 9.32
C ARG A 19 -24.12 -8.94 9.91
N GLU A 20 -22.96 -8.67 9.33
CA GLU A 20 -21.68 -8.97 9.97
C GLU A 20 -20.79 -7.72 9.91
N CYS A 21 -20.02 -7.45 10.97
CA CYS A 21 -19.16 -6.26 11.06
C CYS A 21 -19.84 -4.92 10.74
N GLY A 22 -21.15 -4.80 11.00
CA GLY A 22 -21.91 -3.57 10.73
C GLY A 22 -22.22 -3.32 9.25
N LEU A 23 -21.85 -4.23 8.34
CA LEU A 23 -22.28 -4.21 6.96
C LEU A 23 -23.59 -4.99 6.80
N ASP A 24 -24.55 -4.39 6.09
CA ASP A 24 -25.69 -5.12 5.57
C ASP A 24 -25.19 -6.00 4.42
N TYR A 25 -24.84 -7.26 4.72
CA TYR A 25 -24.44 -8.17 3.65
C TYR A 25 -25.64 -8.47 2.79
N VAL A 26 -25.40 -8.38 1.50
CA VAL A 26 -26.43 -8.63 0.53
C VAL A 26 -26.06 -9.95 -0.13
N HIS A 27 -26.87 -10.99 0.12
CA HIS A 27 -26.78 -12.23 -0.63
C HIS A 27 -27.33 -11.97 -2.02
N CYS A 28 -26.47 -11.47 -2.88
CA CYS A 28 -26.77 -11.33 -4.28
C CYS A 28 -26.44 -12.65 -4.95
N GLU A 29 -27.35 -13.14 -5.79
CA GLU A 29 -26.96 -14.10 -6.80
C GLU A 29 -25.82 -13.46 -7.58
N CYS A 30 -24.59 -14.00 -7.45
CA CYS A 30 -23.49 -13.59 -8.29
C CYS A 30 -23.83 -14.05 -9.72
N LEU A 31 -24.63 -13.24 -10.42
CA LEU A 31 -24.84 -13.33 -11.86
C LEU A 31 -23.46 -13.26 -12.53
N ASP A 32 -23.31 -13.81 -13.74
CA ASP A 32 -22.04 -13.81 -14.49
C ASP A 32 -21.48 -12.38 -14.60
N PHE A 33 -20.69 -11.98 -13.60
CA PHE A 33 -20.05 -10.69 -13.54
C PHE A 33 -18.93 -10.71 -14.56
N THR A 34 -19.13 -10.03 -15.67
CA THR A 34 -18.11 -9.85 -16.71
C THR A 34 -16.91 -9.05 -16.18
N TYR A 35 -17.12 -8.22 -15.15
CA TYR A 35 -16.11 -7.34 -14.56
C TYR A 35 -16.10 -7.48 -13.03
N ARG A 36 -14.95 -7.18 -12.42
CA ARG A 36 -14.82 -7.08 -10.95
C ARG A 36 -15.79 -6.02 -10.40
N SER A 37 -16.46 -6.28 -9.28
CA SER A 37 -17.20 -5.22 -8.57
C SER A 37 -16.24 -4.16 -8.00
N ILE A 38 -16.76 -2.99 -7.60
CA ILE A 38 -15.92 -1.97 -6.93
C ILE A 38 -15.55 -2.36 -5.51
N ASP A 39 -16.43 -3.08 -4.79
CA ASP A 39 -16.23 -3.46 -3.39
C ASP A 39 -15.51 -4.79 -3.17
N GLY A 40 -15.09 -5.45 -4.25
CA GLY A 40 -14.43 -6.76 -4.25
C GLY A 40 -15.36 -7.97 -4.09
N SER A 41 -16.67 -7.76 -3.93
CA SER A 41 -17.64 -8.84 -3.80
C SER A 41 -17.76 -9.70 -5.07
N CYS A 42 -18.27 -10.93 -4.91
CA CYS A 42 -18.45 -11.91 -5.99
C CYS A 42 -17.17 -12.27 -6.77
N ASN A 43 -15.97 -11.92 -6.28
CA ASN A 43 -14.73 -12.49 -6.80
C ASN A 43 -14.73 -14.01 -6.58
N ASN A 44 -15.00 -14.44 -5.35
CA ASN A 44 -15.26 -15.84 -5.02
C ASN A 44 -16.76 -16.14 -5.11
N LEU A 45 -17.14 -17.09 -5.96
CA LEU A 45 -18.55 -17.41 -6.20
C LEU A 45 -19.19 -18.25 -5.08
N ASP A 46 -18.40 -19.04 -4.36
CA ASP A 46 -18.85 -19.84 -3.22
C ASP A 46 -18.93 -18.99 -1.93
N HIS A 47 -18.08 -17.97 -1.85
CA HIS A 47 -18.00 -17.03 -0.73
C HIS A 47 -17.95 -15.58 -1.22
N PRO A 48 -19.09 -15.00 -1.64
CA PRO A 48 -19.15 -13.69 -2.30
C PRO A 48 -18.54 -12.51 -1.53
N ASN A 49 -18.41 -12.62 -0.20
CA ASN A 49 -17.90 -11.54 0.65
C ASN A 49 -16.39 -11.65 0.93
N TRP A 50 -15.73 -12.69 0.43
CA TRP A 50 -14.28 -12.83 0.66
C TRP A 50 -13.51 -11.73 -0.07
N GLY A 51 -12.66 -11.02 0.68
CA GLY A 51 -11.81 -9.96 0.15
C GLY A 51 -12.49 -8.62 -0.07
N THR A 52 -13.74 -8.45 0.38
CA THR A 52 -14.38 -7.13 0.42
C THR A 52 -13.74 -6.22 1.47
N GLN A 53 -13.99 -4.92 1.38
CA GLN A 53 -13.73 -4.01 2.49
C GLN A 53 -14.48 -4.44 3.78
N TYR A 54 -13.98 -3.96 4.93
CA TYR A 54 -14.38 -4.38 6.28
C TYR A 54 -14.20 -5.89 6.56
N SER A 55 -13.40 -6.58 5.75
CA SER A 55 -12.94 -7.92 6.07
C SER A 55 -11.88 -7.89 7.19
N VAL A 56 -11.83 -8.96 7.98
CA VAL A 56 -10.76 -9.14 8.97
C VAL A 56 -9.44 -9.47 8.26
N TYR A 57 -8.34 -8.92 8.78
CA TYR A 57 -7.02 -9.46 8.42
C TYR A 57 -6.93 -10.92 8.86
N ASP A 58 -6.51 -11.79 7.94
CA ASP A 58 -6.22 -13.17 8.26
C ASP A 58 -4.90 -13.25 9.05
N ARG A 59 -4.61 -14.41 9.64
CA ARG A 59 -3.39 -14.62 10.42
C ARG A 59 -2.67 -15.90 10.01
N LEU A 60 -1.35 -15.83 9.96
CA LEU A 60 -0.49 -17.00 9.77
C LEU A 60 -0.36 -17.79 11.07
N ILE A 61 -0.32 -17.08 12.21
CA ILE A 61 -0.26 -17.66 13.55
C ILE A 61 -1.31 -17.06 14.48
N PRO A 62 -1.72 -17.76 15.56
CA PRO A 62 -2.68 -17.22 16.52
C PRO A 62 -2.26 -15.86 17.10
N ALA A 63 -3.24 -14.99 17.38
CA ALA A 63 -2.98 -13.68 17.96
C ALA A 63 -2.39 -13.80 19.39
N ARG A 64 -1.38 -12.99 19.70
CA ARG A 64 -0.76 -12.89 21.02
C ARG A 64 -1.26 -11.64 21.74
N TYR A 65 -2.29 -11.83 22.57
CA TYR A 65 -2.82 -10.79 23.47
C TYR A 65 -2.61 -11.15 24.94
N GLY A 66 -2.56 -10.11 25.79
CA GLY A 66 -2.75 -10.28 27.22
C GLY A 66 -4.23 -10.45 27.59
N ASN A 67 -4.52 -10.48 28.88
CA ASN A 67 -5.89 -10.60 29.39
C ASN A 67 -6.76 -9.45 28.87
N ASN A 68 -8.02 -9.75 28.52
CA ASN A 68 -8.98 -8.77 27.97
C ASN A 68 -8.46 -8.00 26.73
N ASN A 69 -7.66 -8.63 25.87
CA ASN A 69 -7.03 -8.03 24.68
C ASN A 69 -6.11 -6.84 24.98
N SER A 70 -5.47 -6.85 26.15
CA SER A 70 -4.37 -5.93 26.43
C SER A 70 -3.16 -6.27 25.56
N ILE A 71 -2.20 -5.34 25.50
CA ILE A 71 -0.85 -5.66 24.98
C ILE A 71 -0.29 -6.85 25.77
N ALA A 72 0.39 -7.76 25.06
CA ALA A 72 1.06 -8.90 25.68
C ALA A 72 2.25 -8.44 26.54
N LEU A 73 2.49 -9.17 27.63
CA LEU A 73 3.63 -8.95 28.52
C LEU A 73 4.79 -9.87 28.10
N CYS A 74 5.98 -9.56 28.61
CA CYS A 74 7.13 -10.45 28.54
C CYS A 74 6.82 -11.77 29.27
N GLY A 75 7.58 -12.83 28.96
CA GLY A 75 7.42 -14.14 29.62
C GLY A 75 7.59 -14.11 31.14
N ASN A 76 8.29 -13.10 31.69
CA ASN A 76 8.46 -12.87 33.13
C ASN A 76 7.33 -12.04 33.77
N GLY A 77 6.34 -11.58 33.00
CA GLY A 77 5.23 -10.76 33.46
C GLY A 77 5.46 -9.25 33.45
N GLU A 78 6.65 -8.78 33.05
CA GLU A 78 6.93 -7.35 32.91
C GLU A 78 6.44 -6.79 31.57
N PRO A 79 6.22 -5.47 31.44
CA PRO A 79 5.95 -4.83 30.15
C PRO A 79 7.07 -5.10 29.13
N LEU A 80 6.70 -5.16 27.84
CA LEU A 80 7.68 -5.13 26.75
C LEU A 80 8.48 -3.81 26.80
N PRO A 81 9.72 -3.78 26.28
CA PRO A 81 10.52 -2.56 26.23
C PRO A 81 9.76 -1.40 25.60
N ASN A 82 10.00 -0.16 26.04
CA ASN A 82 9.32 0.98 25.46
C ASN A 82 9.56 1.08 23.94
N ALA A 83 8.51 1.29 23.14
CA ALA A 83 8.62 1.25 21.67
C ALA A 83 9.56 2.33 21.11
N ARG A 84 9.61 3.52 21.72
CA ARG A 84 10.57 4.57 21.34
C ARG A 84 12.00 4.19 21.75
N CYS A 85 12.21 3.61 22.93
CA CYS A 85 13.53 3.08 23.31
C CYS A 85 14.03 2.02 22.33
N VAL A 86 13.17 1.07 21.94
CA VAL A 86 13.53 0.07 20.92
C VAL A 86 13.87 0.76 19.61
N SER A 87 13.06 1.75 19.20
CA SER A 87 13.30 2.53 18.00
C SER A 87 14.68 3.21 17.98
N THR A 88 15.00 3.99 19.02
CA THR A 88 16.24 4.77 19.07
C THR A 88 17.49 3.91 19.22
N VAL A 89 17.39 2.72 19.83
CA VAL A 89 18.52 1.81 20.01
C VAL A 89 18.74 0.94 18.77
N ILE A 90 17.67 0.42 18.16
CA ILE A 90 17.75 -0.49 17.03
C ILE A 90 17.83 0.27 15.70
N PHE A 91 16.86 1.14 15.46
CA PHE A 91 16.65 1.82 14.17
C PHE A 91 17.25 3.23 14.19
N SER A 92 18.59 3.32 14.26
CA SER A 92 19.28 4.61 14.35
C SER A 92 19.10 5.48 13.10
N ASP A 93 19.22 6.79 13.33
CA ASP A 93 19.10 7.89 12.38
C ASP A 93 20.29 7.95 11.39
N GLU A 94 20.48 6.88 10.63
CA GLU A 94 21.51 6.74 9.62
C GLU A 94 20.89 6.47 8.25
N THR A 95 21.57 6.89 7.18
CA THR A 95 21.07 6.72 5.81
C THR A 95 22.17 6.17 4.92
N TYR A 96 21.89 5.01 4.33
CA TYR A 96 22.76 4.37 3.35
C TYR A 96 22.00 4.22 2.03
N PRO A 97 22.44 4.84 0.94
CA PRO A 97 21.75 4.72 -0.34
C PRO A 97 21.89 3.30 -0.89
N ASP A 98 20.80 2.76 -1.42
CA ASP A 98 20.83 1.49 -2.15
C ASP A 98 21.53 1.69 -3.51
N PRO A 99 22.48 0.81 -3.89
CA PRO A 99 23.25 0.98 -5.11
C PRO A 99 22.47 0.59 -6.37
N GLU A 100 21.38 -0.16 -6.25
CA GLU A 100 20.66 -0.76 -7.37
C GLU A 100 19.29 -0.11 -7.58
N LEU A 101 18.58 0.24 -6.50
CA LEU A 101 17.20 0.69 -6.55
C LEU A 101 17.04 2.21 -6.54
N THR A 102 16.07 2.70 -7.28
CA THR A 102 15.65 4.10 -7.25
C THR A 102 14.65 4.34 -6.13
N ALA A 103 14.51 5.59 -5.68
CA ALA A 103 13.50 5.97 -4.70
C ALA A 103 12.06 5.65 -5.18
N TYR A 104 11.86 5.53 -6.49
CA TYR A 104 10.58 5.11 -7.06
C TYR A 104 10.21 3.66 -6.71
N ALA A 105 11.18 2.78 -6.46
CA ALA A 105 10.92 1.39 -6.01
C ALA A 105 10.23 1.38 -4.64
N ALA A 106 10.76 2.16 -3.68
CA ALA A 106 10.15 2.33 -2.36
C ALA A 106 8.73 2.92 -2.48
N GLN A 107 8.55 3.93 -3.35
CA GLN A 107 7.25 4.55 -3.56
C GLN A 107 6.21 3.59 -4.13
N TYR A 108 6.59 2.76 -5.09
CA TYR A 108 5.66 1.80 -5.68
C TYR A 108 5.31 0.66 -4.71
N GLY A 109 6.26 0.28 -3.84
CA GLY A 109 5.96 -0.56 -2.68
C GLY A 109 4.86 0.03 -1.80
N GLN A 110 4.88 1.35 -1.56
CA GLN A 110 3.81 2.02 -0.80
C GLN A 110 2.44 1.93 -1.49
N ILE A 111 2.37 2.02 -2.83
CA ILE A 111 1.12 1.85 -3.58
C ILE A 111 0.52 0.46 -3.34
N ILE A 112 1.35 -0.59 -3.45
CA ILE A 112 0.93 -1.96 -3.17
C ILE A 112 0.42 -2.10 -1.73
N ALA A 113 1.15 -1.52 -0.76
CA ALA A 113 0.74 -1.56 0.64
C ALA A 113 -0.63 -0.92 0.87
N HIS A 114 -0.91 0.19 0.19
CA HIS A 114 -2.16 0.93 0.34
C HIS A 114 -3.35 0.21 -0.31
N ASP A 115 -3.14 -0.44 -1.46
CA ASP A 115 -4.19 -1.21 -2.13
C ASP A 115 -4.54 -2.50 -1.36
N MET A 116 -3.57 -3.07 -0.63
CA MET A 116 -3.77 -4.30 0.15
C MET A 116 -4.31 -4.06 1.57
N GLY A 117 -4.14 -2.88 2.13
CA GLY A 117 -4.46 -2.67 3.54
C GLY A 117 -4.65 -1.22 3.96
N GLN A 118 -5.71 -1.02 4.74
CA GLN A 118 -5.97 0.23 5.44
C GLN A 118 -6.65 -0.05 6.78
N ASN A 119 -6.02 0.35 7.87
CA ASN A 119 -6.60 0.20 9.20
C ASN A 119 -7.73 1.23 9.42
N PHE A 120 -8.86 0.80 9.98
CA PHE A 120 -9.86 1.71 10.55
C PHE A 120 -9.39 2.24 11.90
N LEU A 121 -9.39 3.56 12.11
CA LEU A 121 -9.08 4.16 13.41
C LEU A 121 -10.36 4.41 14.22
N ILE A 122 -10.28 4.25 15.54
CA ILE A 122 -11.39 4.57 16.45
C ILE A 122 -11.45 6.09 16.67
N GLY A 123 -12.52 6.76 16.23
CA GLY A 123 -12.81 8.18 16.51
C GLY A 123 -13.43 8.95 15.34
N ASN A 124 -14.46 9.75 15.60
CA ASN A 124 -15.19 10.57 14.61
C ASN A 124 -14.41 11.82 14.15
N GLY A 125 -13.26 11.65 13.49
CA GLY A 125 -12.58 12.74 12.75
C GLY A 125 -12.02 13.90 13.58
N ASP A 126 -12.29 13.97 14.89
CA ASP A 126 -11.54 14.81 15.82
C ASP A 126 -10.28 14.03 16.25
N PRO A 127 -9.08 14.63 16.24
CA PRO A 127 -7.89 14.00 16.78
C PRO A 127 -8.05 13.88 18.30
N LEU A 128 -8.68 12.78 18.75
CA LEU A 128 -8.61 12.31 20.13
C LEU A 128 -7.13 12.27 20.50
N SER A 129 -6.69 13.26 21.28
CA SER A 129 -5.31 13.30 21.75
C SER A 129 -5.13 12.20 22.78
N CYS A 130 -4.40 11.15 22.41
CA CYS A 130 -4.01 10.08 23.33
C CYS A 130 -2.98 10.53 24.39
N CYS A 131 -2.69 11.82 24.42
CA CYS A 131 -1.83 12.52 25.36
C CYS A 131 -2.65 13.63 26.07
N ASN A 132 -2.48 13.80 27.39
CA ASN A 132 -3.29 14.69 28.26
C ASN A 132 -3.13 16.19 27.94
N THR A 133 -2.00 16.48 27.32
CA THR A 133 -1.53 17.73 26.75
C THR A 133 -0.70 17.31 25.53
N TRP A 134 -0.29 18.25 24.68
CA TRP A 134 0.57 17.97 23.52
C TRP A 134 1.87 17.24 23.85
N LEU A 135 2.23 17.21 25.13
CA LEU A 135 3.54 16.85 25.64
C LEU A 135 3.47 15.88 26.82
N GLY A 136 2.29 15.45 27.28
CA GLY A 136 2.12 14.76 28.57
C GLY A 136 1.24 13.52 28.52
N HIS A 137 1.41 12.64 29.51
CA HIS A 137 0.64 11.40 29.63
C HIS A 137 -0.61 11.55 30.49
N TRP A 138 -1.68 10.90 30.06
CA TRP A 138 -2.82 10.64 30.93
C TRP A 138 -2.44 9.62 32.01
N ASP A 139 -2.89 9.82 33.25
CA ASP A 139 -2.79 8.78 34.29
C ASP A 139 -3.58 7.53 33.88
N GLU A 140 -4.73 7.73 33.23
CA GLU A 140 -5.51 6.69 32.54
C GLU A 140 -5.84 7.19 31.12
N PRO A 141 -5.22 6.64 30.05
CA PRO A 141 -5.47 7.11 28.69
C PRO A 141 -6.92 6.85 28.27
N PRO A 142 -7.51 7.74 27.43
CA PRO A 142 -8.86 7.55 26.92
C PRO A 142 -9.04 6.18 26.24
N ASP A 143 -10.25 5.64 26.34
CA ASP A 143 -10.64 4.44 25.59
C ASP A 143 -10.37 4.64 24.09
N GLY A 144 -9.63 3.69 23.49
CA GLY A 144 -9.21 3.78 22.08
C GLY A 144 -7.80 4.33 21.87
N CYS A 145 -6.99 4.52 22.91
CA CYS A 145 -5.60 4.96 22.80
C CYS A 145 -4.56 3.87 23.11
N ILE A 146 -3.41 3.94 22.42
CA ILE A 146 -2.19 3.13 22.64
C ILE A 146 -0.95 4.03 22.53
N SER A 147 -0.97 5.16 23.23
CA SER A 147 0.14 6.12 23.20
C SER A 147 1.48 5.49 23.58
N ILE A 148 2.55 6.10 23.09
CA ILE A 148 3.92 5.68 23.36
C ILE A 148 4.54 6.72 24.28
N THR A 149 5.08 6.27 25.40
CA THR A 149 5.86 7.12 26.30
C THR A 149 7.21 7.45 25.67
N VAL A 150 7.58 8.72 25.69
CA VAL A 150 8.89 9.18 25.29
C VAL A 150 9.77 9.25 26.54
N PRO A 151 10.97 8.65 26.52
CA PRO A 151 11.91 8.74 27.64
C PRO A 151 12.36 10.19 27.92
N ASP A 152 12.63 10.50 29.19
CA ASP A 152 13.09 11.84 29.60
C ASP A 152 14.47 12.21 28.99
N ASP A 153 15.28 11.20 28.64
CA ASP A 153 16.59 11.35 28.01
C ASP A 153 16.57 11.12 26.48
N ASP A 154 15.39 11.12 25.86
CA ASP A 154 15.26 11.01 24.40
C ASP A 154 16.00 12.13 23.68
N TYR A 155 16.90 11.80 22.76
CA TYR A 155 17.80 12.79 22.12
C TYR A 155 17.06 13.85 21.27
N HIS A 156 15.84 13.59 20.82
CA HIS A 156 15.09 14.48 19.93
C HIS A 156 13.95 15.18 20.67
N TYR A 157 13.10 14.39 21.32
CA TYR A 157 11.85 14.86 21.89
C TYR A 157 12.03 15.60 23.23
N SER A 158 13.14 15.33 23.95
CA SER A 158 13.63 16.10 25.11
C SER A 158 13.59 17.60 24.85
N ASP A 159 14.19 18.05 23.75
CA ASP A 159 14.34 19.47 23.41
C ASP A 159 13.00 20.12 23.06
N LEU A 160 12.00 19.31 22.72
CA LEU A 160 10.63 19.73 22.43
C LEU A 160 9.72 19.65 23.65
N ASN A 161 10.25 19.22 24.81
CA ASN A 161 9.50 18.87 26.02
C ASN A 161 8.42 17.82 25.76
N CYS A 162 8.57 16.96 24.75
CA CYS A 162 7.53 16.01 24.35
C CYS A 162 7.72 14.68 25.10
N THR A 163 6.80 14.36 26.01
CA THR A 163 6.86 13.08 26.76
C THR A 163 5.94 12.01 26.20
N CYS A 164 5.06 12.30 25.23
CA CYS A 164 4.04 11.36 24.75
C CYS A 164 3.83 11.45 23.24
N MET A 165 3.86 10.30 22.55
CA MET A 165 3.42 10.18 21.15
C MET A 165 1.99 9.62 21.09
N SER A 166 1.09 10.33 20.41
CA SER A 166 -0.32 9.98 20.31
C SER A 166 -0.56 8.93 19.24
N VAL A 167 -1.04 7.74 19.63
CA VAL A 167 -1.40 6.65 18.72
C VAL A 167 -2.80 6.13 19.08
N LEU A 168 -3.70 6.10 18.09
CA LEU A 168 -5.05 5.58 18.22
C LEU A 168 -5.09 4.07 17.96
N ARG A 169 -5.94 3.34 18.69
CA ARG A 169 -6.26 1.93 18.42
C ARG A 169 -7.03 1.78 17.12
N THR A 170 -6.92 0.61 16.52
CA THR A 170 -7.70 0.26 15.33
C THR A 170 -9.04 -0.36 15.70
N THR A 171 -10.02 -0.22 14.82
CA THR A 171 -11.33 -0.84 14.97
C THR A 171 -11.21 -2.35 14.80
N THR A 172 -11.86 -3.07 15.70
CA THR A 172 -11.86 -4.54 15.73
C THR A 172 -13.24 -5.12 15.43
N ASN A 173 -13.24 -6.39 15.05
CA ASN A 173 -14.45 -7.19 14.86
C ASN A 173 -15.42 -7.15 16.07
N ARG A 174 -14.89 -7.08 17.29
CA ARG A 174 -15.70 -6.99 18.53
C ARG A 174 -16.47 -5.68 18.64
N GLN A 175 -15.89 -4.57 18.17
CA GLN A 175 -16.53 -3.26 18.23
C GLN A 175 -17.65 -3.11 17.19
N LEU A 176 -17.51 -3.75 16.02
CA LEU A 176 -18.56 -3.77 14.99
C LEU A 176 -19.56 -4.92 15.16
N GLY A 177 -19.42 -5.74 16.21
CA GLY A 177 -20.35 -6.84 16.50
C GLY A 177 -20.35 -7.96 15.46
N CYS A 178 -19.18 -8.30 14.87
CA CYS A 178 -19.07 -9.39 13.91
C CYS A 178 -19.34 -10.76 14.58
N SER A 179 -20.51 -11.34 14.35
CA SER A 179 -20.96 -12.62 14.93
C SER A 179 -20.16 -13.84 14.45
N MET A 180 -19.57 -13.80 13.26
CA MET A 180 -18.80 -14.90 12.66
C MET A 180 -17.35 -15.08 13.20
N TYR A 181 -16.82 -14.11 13.96
CA TYR A 181 -15.44 -14.12 14.47
C TYR A 181 -15.36 -13.99 16.00
N LEU A 182 -16.38 -14.46 16.72
CA LEU A 182 -16.57 -14.17 18.15
C LEU A 182 -15.49 -14.73 19.10
N HIS A 183 -14.63 -15.64 18.64
CA HIS A 183 -13.65 -16.27 19.52
C HIS A 183 -12.43 -15.37 19.79
N ASP A 184 -11.91 -14.66 18.79
CA ASP A 184 -10.68 -13.86 18.90
C ASP A 184 -10.82 -12.42 18.36
N THR A 185 -10.02 -11.50 18.91
CA THR A 185 -10.00 -10.11 18.42
C THR A 185 -9.18 -9.99 17.14
N ALA A 186 -9.81 -9.42 16.11
CA ALA A 186 -9.21 -9.20 14.81
C ALA A 186 -9.48 -7.77 14.32
N GLN A 187 -8.47 -7.17 13.71
CA GLN A 187 -8.55 -5.87 13.06
C GLN A 187 -9.15 -6.02 11.65
N LEU A 188 -9.72 -4.92 11.17
CA LEU A 188 -10.42 -4.87 9.89
C LEU A 188 -9.65 -4.02 8.88
N SER A 189 -9.71 -4.40 7.60
CA SER A 189 -9.22 -3.59 6.48
C SER A 189 -10.34 -2.75 5.88
N ALA A 190 -10.06 -1.48 5.56
CA ALA A 190 -11.00 -0.57 4.89
C ALA A 190 -11.02 -0.66 3.38
N VAL A 191 -10.10 -1.44 2.81
CA VAL A 191 -9.96 -1.62 1.36
C VAL A 191 -10.21 -3.07 0.98
N THR A 192 -10.44 -3.32 -0.32
CA THR A 192 -10.49 -4.68 -0.86
C THR A 192 -9.15 -5.40 -0.62
N ALA A 193 -9.16 -6.73 -0.64
CA ALA A 193 -7.93 -7.52 -0.43
C ALA A 193 -7.12 -7.75 -1.73
N TYR A 194 -7.60 -7.22 -2.86
CA TYR A 194 -7.07 -7.48 -4.18
C TYR A 194 -6.13 -6.36 -4.63
N LEU A 195 -5.23 -6.64 -5.58
CA LEU A 195 -4.51 -5.59 -6.29
C LEU A 195 -5.37 -5.10 -7.46
N ASP A 196 -6.32 -4.23 -7.17
CA ASP A 196 -7.35 -3.78 -8.12
C ASP A 196 -7.43 -2.25 -8.29
N LEU A 197 -6.39 -1.53 -7.85
CA LEU A 197 -6.33 -0.08 -7.91
C LEU A 197 -7.53 0.59 -7.24
N SER A 198 -8.05 -0.01 -6.17
CA SER A 198 -9.06 0.60 -5.30
C SER A 198 -8.67 2.02 -4.88
N LEU A 199 -7.37 2.30 -4.86
CA LEU A 199 -6.79 3.62 -4.61
C LEU A 199 -7.22 4.74 -5.57
N ILE A 200 -7.61 4.45 -6.82
CA ILE A 200 -8.21 5.45 -7.74
C ILE A 200 -9.68 5.21 -8.06
N TYR A 201 -10.17 3.98 -7.87
CA TYR A 201 -11.55 3.61 -8.20
C TYR A 201 -12.50 3.65 -6.99
N GLY A 202 -11.96 3.61 -5.77
CA GLY A 202 -12.70 3.49 -4.52
C GLY A 202 -13.04 2.05 -4.16
N ASN A 203 -13.61 1.89 -2.96
CA ASN A 203 -13.99 0.61 -2.36
C ASN A 203 -15.52 0.44 -2.25
N THR A 204 -16.30 1.42 -2.73
CA THR A 204 -17.76 1.35 -2.84
C THR A 204 -18.22 1.94 -4.16
N GLU A 205 -19.35 1.47 -4.68
CA GLU A 205 -19.98 2.04 -5.88
C GLU A 205 -20.28 3.54 -5.71
N ASP A 206 -20.75 3.97 -4.53
CA ASP A 206 -21.02 5.38 -4.26
C ASP A 206 -19.77 6.27 -4.39
N VAL A 207 -18.62 5.79 -3.92
CA VAL A 207 -17.34 6.50 -4.09
C VAL A 207 -16.92 6.47 -5.55
N CYS A 208 -16.96 5.32 -6.22
CA CYS A 208 -16.59 5.22 -7.64
C CYS A 208 -17.41 6.16 -8.54
N LEU A 209 -18.74 6.19 -8.36
CA LEU A 209 -19.63 7.08 -9.10
C LEU A 209 -19.30 8.56 -8.87
N LYS A 210 -18.88 8.94 -7.66
CA LYS A 210 -18.42 10.31 -7.38
C LYS A 210 -17.09 10.64 -8.06
N LEU A 211 -16.21 9.66 -8.24
CA LEU A 211 -14.92 9.82 -8.91
C LEU A 211 -15.02 9.83 -10.44
N ARG A 212 -16.13 9.36 -11.02
CA ARG A 212 -16.35 9.33 -12.48
C ARG A 212 -17.03 10.59 -13.00
N THR A 213 -16.73 10.95 -14.25
CA THR A 213 -17.47 11.97 -15.01
C THR A 213 -18.86 11.49 -15.43
N LEU A 214 -19.02 10.15 -15.54
CA LEU A 214 -20.16 9.48 -16.18
C LEU A 214 -20.33 9.88 -17.65
N GLU A 215 -19.22 10.30 -18.28
CA GLU A 215 -19.13 10.60 -19.70
C GLU A 215 -17.79 10.09 -20.26
N GLY A 216 -17.85 9.31 -21.34
CA GLY A 216 -16.68 8.79 -22.06
C GLY A 216 -15.87 7.75 -21.27
N GLY A 217 -16.43 7.19 -20.21
CA GLY A 217 -15.80 6.26 -19.29
C GLY A 217 -14.69 6.88 -18.46
N LEU A 218 -14.69 8.20 -18.22
CA LEU A 218 -13.57 8.92 -17.61
C LEU A 218 -13.69 9.05 -16.08
N LEU A 219 -12.54 9.09 -15.42
CA LEU A 219 -12.38 9.62 -14.07
C LEU A 219 -12.33 11.16 -14.12
N LYS A 220 -12.85 11.80 -13.07
CA LYS A 220 -12.81 13.25 -12.89
C LYS A 220 -11.38 13.69 -12.65
N LEU A 221 -10.81 14.36 -13.64
CA LEU A 221 -9.61 15.18 -13.51
C LEU A 221 -9.93 16.59 -14.00
N GLU A 222 -9.34 17.59 -13.35
CA GLU A 222 -9.53 18.99 -13.69
C GLU A 222 -8.30 19.54 -14.42
N MET A 223 -8.55 20.35 -15.44
CA MET A 223 -7.50 21.07 -16.14
C MET A 223 -7.12 22.35 -15.39
N ARG A 224 -5.99 22.32 -14.69
CA ARG A 224 -5.40 23.52 -14.06
C ARG A 224 -4.04 23.81 -14.65
N LYS A 225 -3.86 25.04 -15.17
CA LYS A 225 -2.63 25.49 -15.86
C LYS A 225 -2.19 24.53 -16.98
N GLN A 226 -3.13 24.06 -17.81
CA GLN A 226 -2.89 23.13 -18.92
C GLN A 226 -2.40 21.74 -18.50
N ARG A 227 -2.70 21.29 -17.27
CA ARG A 227 -2.37 19.95 -16.76
C ARG A 227 -3.58 19.35 -16.06
N GLU A 228 -3.71 18.04 -16.15
CA GLU A 228 -4.77 17.27 -15.47
C GLU A 228 -4.39 17.00 -14.02
N TRP A 229 -5.28 17.29 -13.10
CA TRP A 229 -5.08 17.05 -11.67
C TRP A 229 -6.33 16.44 -11.06
N PHE A 230 -6.21 15.82 -9.90
CA PHE A 230 -7.40 15.51 -9.11
C PHE A 230 -8.16 16.82 -8.78
N PRO A 231 -9.50 16.78 -8.72
CA PRO A 231 -10.30 17.92 -8.28
C PRO A 231 -9.85 18.39 -6.90
N ASP A 232 -9.84 19.71 -6.70
CA ASP A 232 -9.57 20.27 -5.38
C ASP A 232 -10.75 20.00 -4.44
N SER A 233 -10.47 19.35 -3.31
CA SER A 233 -11.48 18.99 -2.35
C SER A 233 -11.92 20.20 -1.52
N THR A 234 -13.23 20.35 -1.36
CA THR A 234 -13.80 21.26 -0.34
C THR A 234 -14.09 20.55 0.99
N GLU A 235 -14.00 19.22 1.02
CA GLU A 235 -14.20 18.37 2.19
C GLU A 235 -12.91 18.30 3.02
N ARG A 236 -13.00 18.76 4.28
CA ARG A 236 -11.88 18.83 5.22
C ARG A 236 -11.91 17.63 6.15
N ASP A 237 -10.80 16.91 6.24
CA ASP A 237 -10.62 15.79 7.17
C ASP A 237 -9.18 15.73 7.72
N VAL A 238 -8.83 14.65 8.43
CA VAL A 238 -7.50 14.46 9.03
C VAL A 238 -6.40 14.28 7.97
N PHE A 239 -6.75 13.78 6.78
CA PHE A 239 -5.83 13.56 5.67
C PHE A 239 -5.68 14.81 4.78
N CYS A 240 -6.61 15.76 4.89
CA CYS A 240 -6.57 17.09 4.26
C CYS A 240 -6.68 18.24 5.30
N PRO A 241 -5.63 18.50 6.10
CA PRO A 241 -5.60 19.62 7.04
C PRO A 241 -5.19 20.93 6.33
N LEU A 242 -6.14 21.64 5.73
CA LEU A 242 -5.87 22.95 5.11
C LEU A 242 -5.42 23.99 6.15
N LEU A 243 -4.25 24.61 5.96
CA LEU A 243 -3.79 25.74 6.79
C LEU A 243 -4.38 27.07 6.34
N ASN A 244 -4.74 27.19 5.06
CA ASN A 244 -5.37 28.38 4.48
C ASN A 244 -6.15 28.02 3.20
N GLU A 245 -6.99 28.94 2.72
CA GLU A 245 -7.90 28.75 1.57
C GLU A 245 -7.19 28.54 0.22
N ASN A 246 -5.86 28.75 0.14
CA ASN A 246 -5.10 28.56 -1.10
C ASN A 246 -4.36 27.21 -1.15
N GLU A 247 -4.48 26.39 -0.10
CA GLU A 247 -3.95 25.03 -0.12
C GLU A 247 -4.90 24.10 -0.87
N VAL A 248 -4.30 23.18 -1.64
CA VAL A 248 -5.00 22.20 -2.44
C VAL A 248 -5.02 20.90 -1.66
N CYS A 249 -6.14 20.17 -1.76
CA CYS A 249 -6.23 18.78 -1.33
C CYS A 249 -6.88 17.93 -2.41
N TYR A 250 -6.46 16.68 -2.48
CA TYR A 250 -7.04 15.71 -3.40
C TYR A 250 -7.85 14.67 -2.65
N HIS A 251 -8.98 14.29 -3.25
CA HIS A 251 -9.73 13.11 -2.88
C HIS A 251 -9.80 12.15 -4.06
N THR A 252 -9.57 10.87 -3.77
CA THR A 252 -9.64 9.78 -4.74
C THR A 252 -10.16 8.52 -4.03
N GLY A 253 -9.94 7.34 -4.59
CA GLY A 253 -10.40 6.08 -4.01
C GLY A 253 -9.79 5.77 -2.64
N ASP A 254 -8.57 6.25 -2.39
CA ASP A 254 -7.87 6.17 -1.12
C ASP A 254 -7.70 7.55 -0.46
N PRO A 255 -8.08 7.72 0.82
CA PRO A 255 -7.99 9.02 1.51
C PRO A 255 -6.55 9.41 1.88
N ARG A 256 -5.57 8.51 1.76
CA ARG A 256 -4.16 8.79 2.07
C ARG A 256 -3.40 9.36 0.87
N VAL A 257 -4.08 9.68 -0.24
CA VAL A 257 -3.46 10.18 -1.49
C VAL A 257 -2.47 11.33 -1.27
N ASP A 258 -2.74 12.20 -0.30
CA ASP A 258 -1.93 13.39 0.01
C ASP A 258 -0.83 13.13 1.05
N GLN A 259 -0.70 11.91 1.58
CA GLN A 259 0.27 11.55 2.62
C GLN A 259 1.68 12.01 2.29
N ASN A 260 2.10 11.91 1.03
CA ASN A 260 3.36 12.49 0.57
C ASN A 260 3.31 12.77 -0.95
N PRO A 261 4.15 13.69 -1.48
CA PRO A 261 4.10 14.06 -2.89
C PRO A 261 4.36 12.89 -3.87
N PRO A 262 5.35 11.99 -3.64
CA PRO A 262 5.52 10.78 -4.45
C PRO A 262 4.28 9.88 -4.58
N LEU A 263 3.53 9.70 -3.48
CA LEU A 263 2.29 8.93 -3.45
C LEU A 263 1.20 9.59 -4.30
N THR A 264 1.00 10.90 -4.12
CA THR A 264 0.04 11.68 -4.90
C THR A 264 0.35 11.64 -6.39
N ILE A 265 1.63 11.79 -6.76
CA ILE A 265 2.08 11.69 -8.15
C ILE A 265 1.71 10.33 -8.73
N THR A 266 1.96 9.25 -7.99
CA THR A 266 1.74 7.90 -8.50
C THR A 266 0.25 7.58 -8.64
N HIS A 267 -0.61 8.04 -7.72
CA HIS A 267 -2.07 8.00 -7.90
C HIS A 267 -2.51 8.75 -9.17
N LEU A 268 -1.96 9.96 -9.38
CA LEU A 268 -2.31 10.77 -10.54
C LEU A 268 -1.87 10.13 -11.86
N LEU A 269 -0.70 9.47 -11.90
CA LEU A 269 -0.25 8.72 -13.07
C LEU A 269 -1.25 7.61 -13.43
N TRP A 270 -1.75 6.86 -12.45
CA TRP A 270 -2.75 5.81 -12.68
C TRP A 270 -4.11 6.36 -13.12
N ALA A 271 -4.57 7.48 -12.55
CA ALA A 271 -5.81 8.12 -12.97
C ALA A 271 -5.71 8.69 -14.39
N ARG A 272 -4.55 9.27 -14.74
CA ARG A 272 -4.26 9.72 -16.12
C ARG A 272 -4.22 8.55 -17.10
N GLU A 273 -3.64 7.42 -16.68
CA GLU A 273 -3.59 6.21 -17.51
C GLU A 273 -4.99 5.67 -17.81
N HIS A 274 -5.86 5.61 -16.80
CA HIS A 274 -7.27 5.28 -17.01
C HIS A 274 -7.92 6.19 -18.06
N ASN A 275 -7.78 7.51 -17.92
CA ASN A 275 -8.35 8.45 -18.87
C ASN A 275 -7.73 8.34 -20.27
N ARG A 276 -6.43 8.02 -20.37
CA ARG A 276 -5.74 7.77 -21.65
C ARG A 276 -6.30 6.54 -22.35
N VAL A 277 -6.45 5.43 -21.63
CA VAL A 277 -7.02 4.18 -22.16
C VAL A 277 -8.50 4.37 -22.52
N ALA A 278 -9.31 4.96 -21.65
CA ALA A 278 -10.72 5.23 -21.91
C ALA A 278 -10.96 6.07 -23.16
N ARG A 279 -10.18 7.15 -23.36
CA ARG A 279 -10.23 7.98 -24.59
C ARG A 279 -9.89 7.18 -25.84
N ALA A 280 -8.87 6.32 -25.77
CA ALA A 280 -8.49 5.47 -26.90
C ALA A 280 -9.58 4.45 -27.23
N LEU A 281 -10.15 3.79 -26.21
CA LEU A 281 -11.25 2.84 -26.38
C LEU A 281 -12.52 3.51 -26.91
N HIS A 282 -12.86 4.70 -26.44
CA HIS A 282 -13.97 5.48 -26.97
C HIS A 282 -13.79 5.79 -28.47
N HIS A 283 -12.56 6.09 -28.89
CA HIS A 283 -12.26 6.34 -30.30
C HIS A 283 -12.33 5.07 -31.16
N LEU A 284 -11.81 3.95 -30.65
CA LEU A 284 -11.79 2.66 -31.34
C LEU A 284 -13.18 2.02 -31.41
N ASN A 285 -14.00 2.22 -30.37
CA ASN A 285 -15.33 1.64 -30.22
C ASN A 285 -16.40 2.74 -30.01
N PRO A 286 -16.75 3.54 -31.05
CA PRO A 286 -17.73 4.61 -30.91
C PRO A 286 -19.15 4.15 -30.53
N HIS A 287 -19.42 2.84 -30.61
CA HIS A 287 -20.69 2.21 -30.23
C HIS A 287 -20.77 1.83 -28.75
N TRP A 288 -19.64 1.85 -28.01
CA TRP A 288 -19.66 1.58 -26.57
C TRP A 288 -20.23 2.76 -25.79
N ASP A 289 -21.01 2.47 -24.77
CA ASP A 289 -21.50 3.46 -23.81
C ASP A 289 -20.44 3.78 -22.74
N ASP A 290 -20.76 4.73 -21.85
CA ASP A 290 -19.87 5.17 -20.77
C ASP A 290 -19.41 4.00 -19.88
N GLU A 291 -20.33 3.11 -19.52
CA GLU A 291 -20.05 2.01 -18.60
C GLU A 291 -19.15 0.95 -19.24
N ALA A 292 -19.42 0.59 -20.49
CA ALA A 292 -18.56 -0.34 -21.23
C ALA A 292 -17.13 0.19 -21.37
N ILE A 293 -16.96 1.48 -21.68
CA ILE A 293 -15.64 2.11 -21.77
C ILE A 293 -14.95 2.14 -20.41
N PHE A 294 -15.65 2.55 -19.35
CA PHE A 294 -15.11 2.61 -18.00
C PHE A 294 -14.62 1.24 -17.52
N GLN A 295 -15.43 0.20 -17.65
CA GLN A 295 -15.07 -1.14 -17.17
C GLN A 295 -13.95 -1.76 -18.00
N ALA A 296 -13.93 -1.56 -19.32
CA ALA A 296 -12.85 -2.02 -20.17
C ALA A 296 -11.53 -1.31 -19.81
N ALA A 297 -11.55 0.02 -19.65
CA ALA A 297 -10.38 0.79 -19.24
C ALA A 297 -9.88 0.37 -17.84
N ARG A 298 -10.79 0.25 -16.87
CA ARG A 298 -10.47 -0.23 -15.51
C ARG A 298 -9.83 -1.62 -15.54
N THR A 299 -10.38 -2.56 -16.31
CA THR A 299 -9.85 -3.94 -16.40
C THR A 299 -8.44 -3.96 -17.01
N ILE A 300 -8.19 -3.17 -18.07
CA ILE A 300 -6.85 -3.05 -18.67
C ILE A 300 -5.86 -2.44 -17.66
N VAL A 301 -6.19 -1.30 -17.05
CA VAL A 301 -5.27 -0.58 -16.17
C VAL A 301 -4.97 -1.36 -14.88
N ILE A 302 -5.93 -2.10 -14.33
CA ILE A 302 -5.68 -3.05 -13.24
C ILE A 302 -4.68 -4.12 -13.68
N ALA A 303 -4.83 -4.64 -14.90
CA ALA A 303 -3.91 -5.64 -15.43
C ALA A 303 -2.48 -5.09 -15.64
N GLU A 304 -2.34 -3.84 -16.09
CA GLU A 304 -1.04 -3.15 -16.14
C GLU A 304 -0.40 -3.03 -14.76
N TYR A 305 -1.20 -2.63 -13.76
CA TYR A 305 -0.77 -2.49 -12.38
C TYR A 305 -0.32 -3.81 -11.78
N GLN A 306 -1.12 -4.88 -11.93
CA GLN A 306 -0.76 -6.22 -11.45
C GLN A 306 0.52 -6.74 -12.13
N HIS A 307 0.68 -6.52 -13.44
CA HIS A 307 1.89 -6.89 -14.16
C HIS A 307 3.11 -6.15 -13.60
N ILE A 308 3.06 -4.82 -13.47
CA ILE A 308 4.19 -4.03 -12.95
C ILE A 308 4.52 -4.43 -11.50
N ALA A 309 3.51 -4.63 -10.65
CA ALA A 309 3.72 -5.09 -9.28
C ALA A 309 4.48 -6.44 -9.25
N TYR A 310 3.94 -7.48 -9.90
CA TYR A 310 4.48 -8.83 -9.83
C TYR A 310 5.76 -9.02 -10.63
N TYR A 311 5.83 -8.51 -11.86
CA TYR A 311 6.91 -8.80 -12.80
C TYR A 311 8.02 -7.74 -12.85
N GLU A 312 7.78 -6.52 -12.36
CA GLU A 312 8.84 -5.51 -12.25
C GLU A 312 9.32 -5.27 -10.82
N LEU A 313 8.43 -5.12 -9.82
CA LEU A 313 8.86 -4.75 -8.46
C LEU A 313 9.23 -5.96 -7.59
N LEU A 314 8.34 -6.96 -7.48
CA LEU A 314 8.56 -8.11 -6.58
C LEU A 314 9.87 -8.89 -6.82
N PRO A 315 10.42 -9.02 -8.04
CA PRO A 315 11.70 -9.69 -8.27
C PRO A 315 12.85 -9.07 -7.47
N TYR A 316 12.85 -7.76 -7.24
CA TYR A 316 13.83 -7.10 -6.38
C TYR A 316 13.57 -7.40 -4.90
N TYR A 317 12.32 -7.35 -4.47
CA TYR A 317 11.93 -7.51 -3.06
C TYR A 317 12.15 -8.93 -2.56
N MET A 318 11.84 -9.92 -3.41
CA MET A 318 11.68 -11.32 -3.00
C MET A 318 12.54 -12.30 -3.81
N GLY A 319 13.24 -11.82 -4.84
CA GLY A 319 14.10 -12.61 -5.70
C GLY A 319 13.33 -13.36 -6.78
N GLU A 320 13.62 -13.07 -8.05
CA GLU A 320 12.97 -13.66 -9.23
C GLU A 320 12.94 -15.20 -9.18
N TYR A 321 14.08 -15.83 -8.86
CA TYR A 321 14.19 -17.28 -8.76
C TYR A 321 13.21 -17.87 -7.72
N ASN A 322 13.10 -17.24 -6.55
CA ASN A 322 12.21 -17.70 -5.48
C ASN A 322 10.74 -17.57 -5.89
N LEU A 323 10.39 -16.49 -6.58
CA LEU A 323 9.03 -16.26 -7.08
C LEU A 323 8.63 -17.29 -8.14
N LEU A 324 9.55 -17.67 -9.02
CA LEU A 324 9.34 -18.74 -10.01
C LEU A 324 9.19 -20.10 -9.33
N GLU A 325 10.08 -20.45 -8.39
CA GLU A 325 10.03 -21.73 -7.67
C GLU A 325 8.71 -21.92 -6.92
N ARG A 326 8.17 -20.84 -6.37
CA ARG A 326 6.93 -20.84 -5.58
C ARG A 326 5.66 -20.65 -6.41
N GLY A 327 5.75 -20.57 -7.73
CA GLY A 327 4.60 -20.41 -8.62
C GLY A 327 3.88 -19.07 -8.44
N ILE A 328 4.61 -18.01 -8.10
CA ILE A 328 4.10 -16.64 -8.02
C ILE A 328 4.27 -15.93 -9.39
N LEU A 329 5.36 -16.25 -10.10
CA LEU A 329 5.65 -15.76 -11.45
C LEU A 329 5.68 -16.87 -12.48
N TYR A 330 5.28 -16.52 -13.71
CA TYR A 330 5.28 -17.42 -14.86
C TYR A 330 5.73 -16.67 -16.12
N TYR A 331 6.82 -17.12 -16.74
CA TYR A 331 7.22 -16.61 -18.05
C TYR A 331 6.60 -17.47 -19.16
N THR A 332 5.41 -17.07 -19.60
CA THR A 332 4.63 -17.77 -20.65
C THR A 332 3.86 -16.77 -21.52
N ASP A 333 3.48 -17.19 -22.73
CA ASP A 333 2.59 -16.44 -23.63
C ASP A 333 1.11 -16.84 -23.46
N GLU A 334 0.82 -17.88 -22.68
CA GLU A 334 -0.51 -18.41 -22.44
C GLU A 334 -1.13 -17.85 -21.15
N PHE A 335 -2.42 -18.14 -20.92
CA PHE A 335 -3.05 -17.90 -19.62
C PHE A 335 -2.44 -18.76 -18.53
N VAL A 336 -2.50 -18.28 -17.30
CA VAL A 336 -2.15 -19.02 -16.10
C VAL A 336 -3.42 -19.12 -15.26
N ASP A 337 -4.17 -20.19 -15.48
CA ASP A 337 -5.47 -20.43 -14.85
C ASP A 337 -5.29 -21.14 -13.50
N ASP A 338 -4.63 -20.48 -12.57
CA ASP A 338 -4.29 -20.98 -11.23
C ASP A 338 -5.23 -20.49 -10.12
N TYR A 339 -6.36 -19.85 -10.49
CA TYR A 339 -7.38 -19.45 -9.54
C TYR A 339 -7.91 -20.65 -8.74
N ASN A 340 -7.93 -20.49 -7.43
CA ASN A 340 -8.37 -21.50 -6.48
C ASN A 340 -9.42 -20.91 -5.53
N ALA A 341 -10.69 -21.22 -5.78
CA ALA A 341 -11.83 -20.76 -4.98
C ALA A 341 -11.80 -21.23 -3.51
N SER A 342 -10.96 -22.21 -3.15
CA SER A 342 -10.79 -22.63 -1.74
C SER A 342 -9.81 -21.75 -0.96
N VAL A 343 -9.06 -20.86 -1.63
CA VAL A 343 -8.11 -19.97 -0.99
C VAL A 343 -8.80 -18.67 -0.59
N ARG A 344 -8.67 -18.29 0.69
CA ARG A 344 -9.17 -17.01 1.20
C ARG A 344 -8.25 -15.87 0.74
N PRO A 345 -8.77 -14.78 0.15
CA PRO A 345 -7.98 -13.69 -0.42
C PRO A 345 -7.52 -12.65 0.62
N HIS A 346 -7.98 -12.75 1.88
CA HIS A 346 -7.72 -11.73 2.89
C HIS A 346 -6.22 -11.55 3.13
N VAL A 347 -5.83 -10.30 3.39
CA VAL A 347 -4.44 -9.95 3.68
C VAL A 347 -4.08 -10.38 5.10
N TYR A 348 -2.88 -10.94 5.25
CA TYR A 348 -2.33 -11.33 6.53
C TYR A 348 -1.94 -10.12 7.36
N ASN A 349 -2.31 -10.16 8.64
CA ASN A 349 -1.96 -9.12 9.61
C ASN A 349 -0.43 -9.01 9.75
N GLU A 350 0.27 -10.15 9.74
CA GLU A 350 1.73 -10.23 9.81
C GLU A 350 2.41 -9.67 8.55
N HIS A 351 1.75 -9.74 7.39
CA HIS A 351 2.22 -9.07 6.17
C HIS A 351 2.05 -7.55 6.29
N SER A 352 0.82 -7.08 6.54
CA SER A 352 0.45 -5.67 6.49
C SER A 352 1.03 -4.83 7.63
N GLN A 353 1.27 -5.43 8.79
CA GLN A 353 1.70 -4.71 10.00
C GLN A 353 3.12 -5.02 10.46
N ALA A 354 3.82 -5.96 9.80
CA ALA A 354 5.23 -6.24 10.08
C ALA A 354 6.06 -6.37 8.79
N ALA A 355 5.89 -7.46 8.03
CA ALA A 355 6.82 -7.81 6.96
C ALA A 355 6.93 -6.73 5.87
N PHE A 356 5.81 -6.18 5.42
CA PHE A 356 5.81 -5.17 4.34
C PHE A 356 6.16 -3.75 4.86
N ARG A 357 6.08 -3.53 6.17
CA ARG A 357 6.53 -2.28 6.83
C ARG A 357 8.03 -2.24 7.08
N HIS A 358 8.74 -3.36 6.89
CA HIS A 358 10.20 -3.40 6.82
C HIS A 358 10.74 -2.34 5.85
N PHE A 359 10.06 -2.16 4.72
CA PHE A 359 10.46 -1.27 3.64
C PHE A 359 10.28 0.23 3.94
N HIS A 360 9.81 0.60 5.14
CA HIS A 360 9.93 1.99 5.60
C HIS A 360 11.40 2.45 5.65
N SER A 361 12.37 1.53 5.82
CA SER A 361 13.80 1.85 5.77
C SER A 361 14.26 2.33 4.38
N LEU A 362 13.52 2.00 3.31
CA LEU A 362 13.89 2.38 1.93
C LEU A 362 13.55 3.85 1.60
N VAL A 363 12.78 4.53 2.46
CA VAL A 363 12.19 5.84 2.15
C VAL A 363 13.17 6.96 2.48
N PRO A 364 13.64 7.73 1.49
CA PRO A 364 14.46 8.91 1.75
C PRO A 364 13.59 10.08 2.28
N GLY A 365 14.12 10.82 3.25
CA GLY A 365 13.47 11.99 3.84
C GLY A 365 13.49 13.23 2.96
N MET A 366 14.34 13.24 1.92
CA MET A 366 14.45 14.32 0.96
C MET A 366 14.28 13.81 -0.47
N LEU A 367 13.61 14.61 -1.29
CA LEU A 367 13.37 14.33 -2.70
C LEU A 367 14.10 15.36 -3.56
N SER A 368 14.93 14.89 -4.48
CA SER A 368 15.62 15.75 -5.45
C SER A 368 14.66 16.27 -6.51
N LEU A 369 14.74 17.57 -6.82
CA LEU A 369 14.13 18.17 -7.99
C LEU A 369 15.16 18.19 -9.12
N VAL A 370 14.89 17.40 -10.16
CA VAL A 370 15.79 17.21 -11.29
C VAL A 370 15.20 17.88 -12.54
N ASP A 371 15.99 18.74 -13.19
CA ASP A 371 15.54 19.42 -14.40
C ASP A 371 15.55 18.49 -15.63
N ALA A 372 15.09 19.00 -16.78
CA ALA A 372 15.06 18.25 -18.02
C ALA A 372 16.46 17.88 -18.57
N SER A 373 17.53 18.51 -18.09
CA SER A 373 18.92 18.13 -18.45
C SER A 373 19.45 16.97 -17.60
N GLY A 374 18.68 16.55 -16.59
CA GLY A 374 19.09 15.51 -15.64
C GLY A 374 19.93 16.03 -14.47
N CYS A 375 20.01 17.36 -14.28
CA CYS A 375 20.77 17.94 -13.18
C CYS A 375 19.86 18.21 -11.97
N PRO A 376 20.20 17.74 -10.76
CA PRO A 376 19.50 18.14 -9.54
C PRO A 376 19.79 19.62 -9.26
N TYR A 377 18.76 20.43 -9.06
CA TYR A 377 18.90 21.88 -8.81
C TYR A 377 18.36 22.33 -7.46
N ARG A 378 17.58 21.48 -6.78
CA ARG A 378 16.97 21.71 -5.47
C ARG A 378 16.55 20.36 -4.86
N SER A 379 16.27 20.34 -3.57
CA SER A 379 15.54 19.24 -2.92
C SER A 379 14.38 19.79 -2.10
N ILE A 380 13.36 18.97 -1.89
CA ILE A 380 12.27 19.21 -0.93
C ILE A 380 12.38 18.21 0.22
N VAL A 381 12.01 18.64 1.42
CA VAL A 381 11.99 17.78 2.62
C VAL A 381 10.59 17.21 2.79
N MET A 382 10.47 15.93 3.11
CA MET A 382 9.19 15.22 3.16
C MET A 382 8.24 15.84 4.18
N ARG A 383 8.72 16.15 5.40
CA ARG A 383 7.88 16.69 6.49
C ARG A 383 7.11 17.97 6.14
N ASP A 384 7.65 18.79 5.23
CA ASP A 384 7.02 20.05 4.82
C ASP A 384 5.84 19.85 3.86
N HIS A 385 5.67 18.63 3.36
CA HIS A 385 4.74 18.27 2.29
C HIS A 385 3.84 17.07 2.60
N ILE A 386 3.87 16.55 3.83
CA ILE A 386 2.90 15.55 4.29
C ILE A 386 1.51 16.16 4.35
N ASN A 387 0.52 15.49 3.74
CA ASN A 387 -0.86 15.95 3.60
C ASN A 387 -1.00 17.34 2.93
N ARG A 388 0.00 17.77 2.14
CA ARG A 388 0.09 19.12 1.56
C ARG A 388 0.60 19.07 0.11
N PRO A 389 -0.23 18.61 -0.84
CA PRO A 389 0.17 18.33 -2.22
C PRO A 389 0.43 19.58 -3.07
N GLY A 390 0.11 20.79 -2.59
CA GLY A 390 0.23 22.04 -3.35
C GLY A 390 1.64 22.35 -3.88
N VAL A 391 2.68 21.67 -3.39
CA VAL A 391 4.03 21.73 -3.96
C VAL A 391 4.10 21.18 -5.39
N LEU A 392 3.24 20.22 -5.75
CA LEU A 392 3.21 19.55 -7.05
C LEU A 392 2.78 20.47 -8.19
N GLU A 393 1.88 21.41 -7.91
CA GLU A 393 1.36 22.37 -8.90
C GLU A 393 2.29 23.57 -9.19
N LYS A 394 3.49 23.60 -8.58
CA LYS A 394 4.46 24.68 -8.75
C LYS A 394 5.37 24.42 -9.95
N GLY A 395 5.24 25.21 -11.02
CA GLY A 395 6.17 25.14 -12.16
C GLY A 395 6.24 23.73 -12.74
N ASP A 396 7.45 23.16 -12.88
CA ASP A 396 7.69 21.78 -13.36
C ASP A 396 7.90 20.77 -12.22
N TYR A 397 7.41 21.04 -11.00
CA TYR A 397 7.77 20.23 -9.83
C TYR A 397 7.29 18.79 -9.92
N LEU A 398 6.09 18.51 -10.43
CA LEU A 398 5.62 17.13 -10.63
C LEU A 398 6.64 16.30 -11.44
N ASP A 399 7.04 16.79 -12.61
CA ASP A 399 8.02 16.12 -13.46
C ASP A 399 9.42 16.12 -12.86
N SER A 400 9.81 17.19 -12.17
CA SER A 400 11.12 17.28 -11.53
C SER A 400 11.26 16.30 -10.38
N ILE A 401 10.18 16.04 -9.63
CA ILE A 401 10.10 15.01 -8.59
C ILE A 401 10.09 13.63 -9.24
N ILE A 402 9.34 13.40 -10.32
CA ILE A 402 9.40 12.11 -11.04
C ILE A 402 10.83 11.81 -11.50
N ARG A 403 11.48 12.77 -12.17
CA ARG A 403 12.89 12.64 -12.59
C ARG A 403 13.80 12.35 -11.39
N GLY A 404 13.57 13.04 -10.27
CA GLY A 404 14.25 12.78 -9.00
C GLY A 404 14.05 11.34 -8.52
N MET A 405 12.81 10.88 -8.38
CA MET A 405 12.51 9.54 -7.85
C MET A 405 13.10 8.41 -8.70
N VAL A 406 13.19 8.57 -10.03
CA VAL A 406 13.76 7.56 -10.94
C VAL A 406 15.28 7.71 -11.16
N THR A 407 15.95 8.64 -10.47
CA THR A 407 17.41 8.83 -10.57
C THR A 407 18.12 8.90 -9.23
N GLN A 408 17.41 9.28 -8.17
CA GLN A 408 17.88 9.24 -6.80
C GLN A 408 17.79 7.79 -6.28
N PRO A 409 18.80 7.29 -5.55
CA PRO A 409 18.70 6.01 -4.87
C PRO A 409 17.59 5.99 -3.82
N SER A 410 16.97 4.83 -3.64
CA SER A 410 16.27 4.54 -2.39
C SER A 410 17.30 4.45 -1.26
N LEU A 411 16.84 4.38 -0.02
CA LEU A 411 17.70 3.95 1.08
C LEU A 411 17.80 2.42 1.10
N SER A 412 18.63 1.90 2.00
CA SER A 412 18.94 0.48 2.11
C SER A 412 17.89 -0.27 2.96
N PRO A 413 17.60 -1.54 2.64
CA PRO A 413 16.75 -2.40 3.45
C PRO A 413 17.47 -2.94 4.70
N ASP A 414 18.06 -2.05 5.49
CA ASP A 414 18.79 -2.36 6.73
C ASP A 414 18.01 -1.88 7.96
N ALA A 415 18.65 -1.91 9.13
CA ALA A 415 18.04 -1.45 10.37
C ALA A 415 17.89 0.09 10.43
N TYR A 416 18.48 0.85 9.53
CA TYR A 416 18.54 2.29 9.66
C TYR A 416 17.36 2.97 8.95
N CYS A 417 17.02 4.17 9.40
CA CYS A 417 15.92 4.93 8.82
C CYS A 417 16.32 6.41 8.73
N ASP A 418 15.77 7.08 7.73
CA ASP A 418 15.92 8.53 7.62
C ASP A 418 15.28 9.23 8.84
N PRO A 419 15.94 10.23 9.45
CA PRO A 419 15.38 11.01 10.56
C PRO A 419 14.00 11.61 10.28
N GLU A 420 13.69 11.89 9.01
CA GLU A 420 12.36 12.37 8.61
C GLU A 420 11.26 11.33 8.86
N MET A 421 11.61 10.05 8.92
CA MET A 421 10.72 8.92 9.24
C MET A 421 10.70 8.58 10.74
N THR A 422 11.82 8.70 11.45
CA THR A 422 11.94 8.33 12.88
C THR A 422 11.66 9.48 13.85
N ASN A 423 11.62 10.74 13.40
CA ASN A 423 11.37 11.89 14.29
C ASN A 423 10.32 12.87 13.74
N TYR A 424 10.21 13.00 12.42
CA TYR A 424 9.39 14.02 11.77
C TYR A 424 8.19 13.44 11.00
N PHE A 425 7.81 12.19 11.23
CA PHE A 425 6.73 11.55 10.49
C PHE A 425 5.37 12.16 10.86
N PHE A 426 4.54 12.53 9.88
CA PHE A 426 3.22 13.15 10.09
C PHE A 426 3.17 14.27 11.15
N PRO A 427 3.89 15.38 10.96
CA PRO A 427 3.77 16.51 11.86
C PRO A 427 2.38 17.15 11.69
N MET A 428 1.50 16.99 12.68
CA MET A 428 0.18 17.60 12.66
C MET A 428 0.25 19.05 13.16
N TYR A 429 0.24 20.02 12.25
CA TYR A 429 0.25 21.46 12.57
C TYR A 429 1.49 21.92 13.35
N LEU A 430 1.35 22.26 14.64
CA LEU A 430 2.40 22.71 15.56
C LEU A 430 2.94 21.57 16.42
N LYS A 431 2.55 20.32 16.16
CA LYS A 431 2.97 19.16 16.97
C LYS A 431 4.31 18.61 16.48
N PRO A 432 5.14 18.09 17.39
CA PRO A 432 6.27 17.25 17.03
C PRO A 432 5.82 16.12 16.09
N GLY A 433 6.69 15.71 15.18
CA GLY A 433 6.43 14.53 14.36
C GLY A 433 6.41 13.26 15.21
N LEU A 434 5.95 12.17 14.63
CA LEU A 434 5.99 10.83 15.20
C LEU A 434 7.25 10.10 14.72
N ASP A 435 7.50 8.98 15.38
CA ASP A 435 8.47 7.98 14.98
C ASP A 435 7.73 6.81 14.30
N VAL A 436 7.93 6.61 12.99
CA VAL A 436 7.24 5.54 12.26
C VAL A 436 7.57 4.15 12.81
N ARG A 437 8.81 3.91 13.25
CA ARG A 437 9.25 2.59 13.75
C ARG A 437 8.66 2.33 15.13
N ALA A 438 8.67 3.34 16.02
CA ALA A 438 7.99 3.22 17.30
C ALA A 438 6.48 3.00 17.14
N VAL A 439 5.83 3.70 16.18
CA VAL A 439 4.42 3.50 15.84
C VAL A 439 4.17 2.09 15.30
N ASP A 440 5.03 1.56 14.43
CA ASP A 440 4.88 0.22 13.87
C ASP A 440 5.04 -0.87 14.95
N ILE A 441 6.01 -0.73 15.86
CA ILE A 441 6.18 -1.64 17.02
C ILE A 441 4.92 -1.61 17.90
N GLN A 442 4.44 -0.42 18.25
CA GLN A 442 3.27 -0.26 19.09
C GLN A 442 1.99 -0.78 18.40
N ARG A 443 1.88 -0.59 17.08
CA ARG A 443 0.80 -1.12 16.24
C ARG A 443 0.85 -2.66 16.20
N SER A 444 2.04 -3.24 16.02
CA SER A 444 2.24 -4.70 16.07
C SER A 444 1.76 -5.30 17.39
N ARG A 445 2.06 -4.64 18.52
CA ARG A 445 1.57 -5.03 19.86
C ARG A 445 0.05 -4.93 19.97
N GLU A 446 -0.55 -3.85 19.46
CA GLU A 446 -2.01 -3.67 19.49
C GLU A 446 -2.76 -4.63 18.56
N HIS A 447 -2.14 -5.02 17.45
CA HIS A 447 -2.64 -6.06 16.55
C HIS A 447 -2.38 -7.47 17.07
N GLY A 448 -1.73 -7.62 18.24
CA GLY A 448 -1.45 -8.92 18.85
C GLY A 448 -0.70 -9.84 17.90
N LEU A 449 0.28 -9.32 17.15
CA LEU A 449 1.13 -10.18 16.33
C LEU A 449 1.94 -11.11 17.26
N GLY A 450 2.22 -12.33 16.80
CA GLY A 450 3.10 -13.25 17.53
C GLY A 450 4.53 -12.71 17.63
N SER A 451 5.36 -13.35 18.45
CA SER A 451 6.77 -12.97 18.53
C SER A 451 7.51 -13.28 17.23
N TYR A 452 8.67 -12.67 17.08
CA TYR A 452 9.64 -13.05 16.07
C TYR A 452 9.92 -14.57 16.12
N ASN A 453 10.08 -15.14 17.31
CA ASN A 453 10.40 -16.56 17.48
C ASN A 453 9.23 -17.49 17.10
N ASP A 454 7.98 -17.08 17.36
CA ASP A 454 6.79 -17.84 16.94
C ASP A 454 6.68 -17.89 15.41
N MET A 455 6.96 -16.77 14.75
CA MET A 455 6.93 -16.73 13.29
C MET A 455 8.07 -17.51 12.65
N ARG A 456 9.28 -17.48 13.24
CA ARG A 456 10.39 -18.32 12.80
C ARG A 456 10.03 -19.81 12.85
N GLU A 457 9.40 -20.25 13.93
CA GLU A 457 8.93 -21.63 14.07
C GLU A 457 7.90 -21.98 13.00
N TYR A 458 6.90 -21.11 12.79
CA TYR A 458 5.91 -21.27 11.73
C TYR A 458 6.56 -21.43 10.35
N CYS A 459 7.57 -20.60 10.05
CA CYS A 459 8.32 -20.63 8.80
C CYS A 459 9.34 -21.79 8.70
N GLY A 460 9.41 -22.67 9.70
CA GLY A 460 10.33 -23.83 9.71
C GLY A 460 11.80 -23.45 9.93
N LEU A 461 12.08 -22.25 10.42
CA LEU A 461 13.44 -21.73 10.68
C LEU A 461 13.98 -22.11 12.05
N GLY A 462 13.18 -22.81 12.86
CA GLY A 462 13.49 -23.19 14.23
C GLY A 462 13.41 -22.02 15.21
N ARG A 463 13.22 -22.36 16.49
CA ARG A 463 13.20 -21.39 17.58
C ARG A 463 14.61 -21.05 18.03
N ILE A 464 14.82 -19.79 18.39
CA ILE A 464 15.96 -19.29 19.13
C ILE A 464 15.75 -19.58 20.61
N HIS A 465 16.76 -20.15 21.29
CA HIS A 465 16.65 -20.54 22.69
C HIS A 465 17.46 -19.64 23.62
N SER A 466 18.50 -18.99 23.10
CA SER A 466 19.28 -17.97 23.78
C SER A 466 19.36 -16.71 22.93
N LEU A 467 19.37 -15.53 23.57
CA LEU A 467 19.61 -14.27 22.85
C LEU A 467 20.98 -14.27 22.16
N TYR A 468 21.95 -15.05 22.64
CA TYR A 468 23.24 -15.18 21.97
C TYR A 468 23.16 -15.92 20.63
N ASP A 469 22.14 -16.77 20.41
CA ASP A 469 21.97 -17.46 19.12
C ASP A 469 21.53 -16.47 18.02
N LEU A 470 21.13 -15.25 18.36
CA LEU A 470 20.81 -14.19 17.38
C LEU A 470 21.99 -13.90 16.46
N LEU A 471 23.23 -14.04 16.95
CA LEU A 471 24.47 -13.82 16.18
C LEU A 471 24.58 -14.69 14.92
N ASP A 472 23.87 -15.82 14.87
CA ASP A 472 23.85 -16.69 13.68
C ASP A 472 22.98 -16.09 12.55
N PHE A 473 22.03 -15.21 12.88
CA PHE A 473 20.97 -14.75 11.97
C PHE A 473 21.03 -13.27 11.60
N MET A 474 21.72 -12.43 12.39
CA MET A 474 21.83 -10.98 12.18
C MET A 474 23.26 -10.48 12.38
N GLU A 475 23.50 -9.20 12.08
CA GLU A 475 24.81 -8.58 12.34
C GLU A 475 25.09 -8.51 13.86
N ILE A 476 26.38 -8.51 14.22
CA ILE A 476 26.82 -8.63 15.63
C ILE A 476 26.27 -7.45 16.44
N GLU A 477 26.39 -6.24 15.91
CA GLU A 477 25.95 -5.01 16.53
C GLU A 477 24.44 -5.01 16.81
N ASP A 478 23.64 -5.57 15.90
CA ASP A 478 22.19 -5.65 16.05
C ASP A 478 21.75 -6.70 17.06
N ALA A 479 22.44 -7.86 17.08
CA ALA A 479 22.23 -8.87 18.11
C ALA A 479 22.57 -8.34 19.52
N GLU A 480 23.68 -7.61 19.66
CA GLU A 480 24.08 -6.99 20.93
C GLU A 480 23.04 -5.98 21.43
N LYS A 481 22.49 -5.15 20.54
CA LYS A 481 21.39 -4.24 20.88
C LYS A 481 20.15 -5.00 21.36
N LEU A 482 19.74 -6.07 20.67
CA LEU A 482 18.62 -6.90 21.12
C LEU A 482 18.87 -7.56 22.48
N ILE A 483 20.08 -8.08 22.71
CA ILE A 483 20.50 -8.63 24.01
C ILE A 483 20.38 -7.59 25.13
N SER A 484 20.64 -6.31 24.83
CA SER A 484 20.52 -5.22 25.80
C SER A 484 19.08 -4.80 26.10
N LEU A 485 18.15 -5.02 25.17
CA LEU A 485 16.77 -4.56 25.25
C LEU A 485 15.81 -5.63 25.78
N TYR A 486 15.99 -6.88 25.40
CA TYR A 486 15.06 -7.97 25.69
C TYR A 486 15.66 -8.97 26.68
N ASN A 487 14.79 -9.56 27.51
CA ASN A 487 15.20 -10.58 28.49
C ASN A 487 15.18 -12.00 27.92
N HIS A 488 14.35 -12.25 26.89
CA HIS A 488 14.17 -13.57 26.29
C HIS A 488 13.85 -13.47 24.79
N PRO A 489 14.29 -14.42 23.94
CA PRO A 489 14.01 -14.37 22.49
C PRO A 489 12.52 -14.36 22.13
N ASP A 490 11.67 -14.98 22.97
CA ASP A 490 10.22 -14.99 22.78
C ASP A 490 9.55 -13.63 23.04
N ASP A 491 10.28 -12.65 23.59
CA ASP A 491 9.75 -11.31 23.84
C ASP A 491 10.03 -10.35 22.67
N ILE A 492 10.89 -10.73 21.71
CA ILE A 492 11.22 -9.91 20.54
C ILE A 492 10.00 -9.85 19.61
N GLU A 493 9.51 -8.64 19.33
CA GLU A 493 8.42 -8.43 18.39
C GLU A 493 8.81 -8.84 16.97
N LEU A 494 7.85 -9.39 16.22
CA LEU A 494 8.04 -9.81 14.84
C LEU A 494 8.66 -8.72 13.96
N ILE A 495 8.15 -7.49 14.04
CA ILE A 495 8.68 -6.39 13.22
C ILE A 495 10.11 -6.01 13.59
N VAL A 496 10.50 -6.19 14.85
CA VAL A 496 11.84 -5.85 15.32
C VAL A 496 12.83 -6.92 14.87
N GLY A 497 12.58 -8.18 15.26
CA GLY A 497 13.50 -9.28 14.94
C GLY A 497 13.60 -9.55 13.43
N GLY A 498 12.47 -9.50 12.72
CA GLY A 498 12.46 -9.74 11.27
C GLY A 498 13.18 -8.65 10.46
N SER A 499 13.19 -7.39 10.92
CA SER A 499 13.90 -6.30 10.24
C SER A 499 15.43 -6.39 10.36
N LEU A 500 15.93 -7.18 11.31
CA LEU A 500 17.37 -7.31 11.59
C LEU A 500 17.99 -8.57 10.99
N GLU A 501 17.18 -9.47 10.43
CA GLU A 501 17.71 -10.66 9.78
C GLU A 501 18.61 -10.32 8.61
N ARG A 502 19.72 -11.05 8.46
CA ARG A 502 20.54 -10.96 7.25
C ARG A 502 19.68 -11.28 6.04
N ARG A 503 19.76 -10.40 5.05
CA ARG A 503 19.01 -10.54 3.80
C ARG A 503 19.36 -11.84 3.08
N VAL A 504 18.36 -12.49 2.50
CA VAL A 504 18.61 -13.56 1.54
C VAL A 504 19.16 -12.91 0.27
N HIS A 505 20.21 -13.50 -0.30
CA HIS A 505 20.88 -12.97 -1.49
C HIS A 505 19.89 -12.74 -2.64
N GLY A 506 19.93 -11.55 -3.26
CA GLY A 506 19.03 -11.16 -4.34
C GLY A 506 17.61 -10.79 -3.88
N THR A 507 17.44 -10.48 -2.60
CA THR A 507 16.17 -10.02 -2.00
C THR A 507 16.41 -8.84 -1.07
N LEU A 508 15.34 -8.15 -0.65
CA LEU A 508 15.42 -7.03 0.28
C LEU A 508 15.05 -7.40 1.72
N ALA A 509 14.89 -8.69 2.05
CA ALA A 509 14.42 -9.12 3.36
C ALA A 509 15.09 -10.41 3.84
N GLY A 510 15.02 -10.65 5.15
CA GLY A 510 15.42 -11.90 5.77
C GLY A 510 14.42 -13.04 5.55
N PRO A 511 14.80 -14.28 5.88
CA PRO A 511 13.98 -15.47 5.64
C PRO A 511 12.60 -15.45 6.30
N THR A 512 12.44 -14.84 7.48
CA THR A 512 11.15 -14.78 8.18
C THR A 512 10.17 -13.88 7.45
N PHE A 513 10.59 -12.67 7.06
CA PHE A 513 9.72 -11.79 6.28
C PHE A 513 9.47 -12.30 4.86
N LEU A 514 10.45 -12.94 4.22
CA LEU A 514 10.25 -13.58 2.93
C LEU A 514 9.19 -14.68 3.00
N CYS A 515 9.23 -15.55 4.01
CA CYS A 515 8.20 -16.56 4.25
C CYS A 515 6.78 -15.97 4.28
N ILE A 516 6.59 -14.87 5.03
CA ILE A 516 5.30 -14.17 5.12
C ILE A 516 4.90 -13.57 3.78
N MET A 517 5.81 -12.88 3.10
CA MET A 517 5.53 -12.22 1.82
C MET A 517 5.26 -13.23 0.70
N PHE A 518 5.96 -14.36 0.66
CA PHE A 518 5.70 -15.42 -0.32
C PHE A 518 4.28 -15.96 -0.18
N GLU A 519 3.85 -16.24 1.05
CA GLU A 519 2.50 -16.72 1.32
C GLU A 519 1.45 -15.67 0.95
N GLN A 520 1.70 -14.38 1.27
CA GLN A 520 0.79 -13.31 0.91
C GLN A 520 0.66 -13.12 -0.61
N PHE A 521 1.76 -12.96 -1.35
CA PHE A 521 1.69 -12.67 -2.79
C PHE A 521 1.26 -13.89 -3.61
N TYR A 522 1.58 -15.10 -3.16
CA TYR A 522 0.99 -16.31 -3.75
C TYR A 522 -0.54 -16.26 -3.64
N ARG A 523 -1.06 -15.98 -2.44
CA ARG A 523 -2.49 -15.91 -2.14
C ARG A 523 -3.20 -14.79 -2.88
N THR A 524 -2.63 -13.59 -2.91
CA THR A 524 -3.21 -12.43 -3.62
C THR A 524 -3.40 -12.72 -5.12
N ARG A 525 -2.55 -13.56 -5.71
CA ARG A 525 -2.70 -14.06 -7.08
C ARG A 525 -3.78 -15.15 -7.18
N VAL A 526 -3.58 -16.29 -6.50
CA VAL A 526 -4.41 -17.49 -6.74
C VAL A 526 -5.82 -17.38 -6.17
N ALA A 527 -6.06 -16.48 -5.21
CA ALA A 527 -7.39 -16.22 -4.67
C ALA A 527 -8.17 -15.16 -5.47
N ASP A 528 -7.55 -14.54 -6.48
CA ASP A 528 -8.18 -13.51 -7.30
C ASP A 528 -8.63 -14.08 -8.65
N ARG A 529 -9.95 -14.28 -8.79
CA ARG A 529 -10.55 -14.76 -10.05
C ARG A 529 -10.21 -13.87 -11.24
N PHE A 530 -10.03 -12.57 -10.99
CA PHE A 530 -9.72 -11.56 -12.00
C PHE A 530 -8.24 -11.14 -12.02
N PHE A 531 -7.33 -11.97 -11.49
CA PHE A 531 -5.91 -11.75 -11.70
C PHE A 531 -5.60 -11.75 -13.21
N PHE A 532 -4.75 -10.84 -13.68
CA PHE A 532 -4.66 -10.48 -15.10
C PHE A 532 -4.30 -11.64 -16.05
N GLU A 533 -3.63 -12.67 -15.53
CA GLU A 533 -3.23 -13.86 -16.30
C GLU A 533 -4.31 -14.93 -16.38
N ASN A 534 -5.44 -14.73 -15.71
CA ASN A 534 -6.56 -15.66 -15.70
C ASN A 534 -7.51 -15.41 -16.88
N HIS A 535 -8.03 -16.48 -17.49
CA HIS A 535 -9.03 -16.38 -18.56
C HIS A 535 -10.34 -15.68 -18.14
N TYR A 536 -10.70 -15.64 -16.85
CA TYR A 536 -11.91 -14.96 -16.37
C TYR A 536 -11.89 -13.43 -16.57
N THR A 537 -10.73 -12.84 -16.88
CA THR A 537 -10.60 -11.41 -17.24
C THR A 537 -11.30 -11.04 -18.55
N GLY A 538 -11.61 -12.03 -19.39
CA GLY A 538 -12.18 -11.80 -20.72
C GLY A 538 -11.16 -11.37 -21.77
N PHE A 539 -9.87 -11.27 -21.43
CA PHE A 539 -8.83 -10.98 -22.41
C PHE A 539 -8.69 -12.10 -23.44
N SER A 540 -8.27 -11.75 -24.66
CA SER A 540 -7.68 -12.70 -25.60
C SER A 540 -6.19 -12.90 -25.29
N ARG A 541 -5.59 -13.99 -25.78
CA ARG A 541 -4.12 -14.19 -25.67
C ARG A 541 -3.32 -13.06 -26.30
N ALA A 542 -3.85 -12.45 -27.36
CA ALA A 542 -3.19 -11.32 -28.01
C ALA A 542 -3.20 -10.08 -27.11
N GLN A 543 -4.33 -9.79 -26.46
CA GLN A 543 -4.47 -8.71 -25.47
C GLN A 543 -3.57 -8.96 -24.25
N LEU A 544 -3.55 -10.18 -23.71
CA LEU A 544 -2.67 -10.54 -22.58
C LEU A 544 -1.18 -10.32 -22.90
N ARG A 545 -0.74 -10.67 -24.13
CA ARG A 545 0.64 -10.38 -24.57
C ARG A 545 0.95 -8.88 -24.66
N GLU A 546 -0.03 -8.04 -24.97
CA GLU A 546 0.17 -6.59 -24.93
C GLU A 546 0.28 -6.10 -23.49
N ILE A 547 -0.58 -6.57 -22.58
CA ILE A 547 -0.52 -6.23 -21.14
C ILE A 547 0.84 -6.57 -20.53
N ARG A 548 1.45 -7.70 -20.91
CA ARG A 548 2.79 -8.09 -20.44
C ARG A 548 3.93 -7.16 -20.90
N LYS A 549 3.64 -6.13 -21.71
CA LYS A 549 4.61 -5.08 -22.07
C LYS A 549 4.56 -3.88 -21.12
N SER A 550 3.57 -3.82 -20.24
CA SER A 550 3.40 -2.72 -19.29
C SER A 550 4.61 -2.61 -18.37
N SER A 551 5.11 -1.39 -18.25
CA SER A 551 6.28 -1.07 -17.43
C SER A 551 6.06 0.25 -16.72
N ILE A 552 6.68 0.43 -15.56
CA ILE A 552 6.57 1.71 -14.84
C ILE A 552 7.15 2.87 -15.67
N ALA A 553 8.19 2.57 -16.46
CA ALA A 553 8.79 3.53 -17.38
C ALA A 553 7.80 3.98 -18.46
N ARG A 554 6.98 3.06 -18.99
CA ARG A 554 5.95 3.39 -19.97
C ARG A 554 4.81 4.19 -19.36
N LEU A 555 4.34 3.82 -18.16
CA LEU A 555 3.32 4.57 -17.43
C LEU A 555 3.75 6.04 -17.25
N ILE A 556 4.99 6.26 -16.83
CA ILE A 556 5.56 7.61 -16.67
C ILE A 556 5.64 8.35 -18.01
N CYS A 557 6.13 7.71 -19.07
CA CYS A 557 6.24 8.31 -20.40
C CYS A 557 4.89 8.77 -20.97
N ASP A 558 3.83 8.01 -20.72
CA ASP A 558 2.50 8.32 -21.25
C ASP A 558 1.73 9.35 -20.43
N ASN A 559 2.04 9.48 -19.13
CA ASN A 559 1.20 10.22 -18.18
C ASN A 559 1.90 11.35 -17.43
N ALA A 560 3.23 11.49 -17.51
CA ALA A 560 3.93 12.70 -17.04
C ALA A 560 3.73 13.86 -18.02
N ASN A 561 4.10 15.10 -17.66
CA ASN A 561 3.82 16.26 -18.52
C ASN A 561 4.85 16.41 -19.66
N HIS A 562 6.14 16.22 -19.37
CA HIS A 562 7.29 16.58 -20.20
C HIS A 562 8.47 15.60 -20.03
N ILE A 563 8.21 14.33 -19.68
CA ILE A 563 9.24 13.29 -19.63
C ILE A 563 9.32 12.63 -21.01
N ILE A 564 10.46 12.83 -21.68
CA ILE A 564 10.70 12.33 -23.05
C ILE A 564 11.75 11.23 -23.11
N GLU A 565 12.51 11.04 -22.03
CA GLU A 565 13.51 9.99 -21.88
C GLU A 565 13.53 9.47 -20.44
N ILE A 566 13.71 8.16 -20.30
CA ILE A 566 13.78 7.44 -19.02
C ILE A 566 14.44 6.08 -19.28
N GLN A 567 15.04 5.47 -18.26
CA GLN A 567 15.56 4.11 -18.35
C GLN A 567 14.43 3.08 -18.42
N ARG A 568 14.70 1.89 -18.97
CA ARG A 568 13.65 0.87 -19.19
C ARG A 568 13.17 0.28 -17.87
N HIS A 569 14.09 0.00 -16.96
CA HIS A 569 13.78 -0.49 -15.62
C HIS A 569 13.82 0.72 -14.67
N ALA A 570 12.71 1.44 -14.49
CA ALA A 570 12.74 2.70 -13.72
C ALA A 570 12.89 2.51 -12.21
N PHE A 571 12.68 1.28 -11.72
CA PHE A 571 13.03 0.89 -10.35
C PHE A 571 14.54 0.70 -10.15
N GLU A 572 15.32 0.51 -11.22
CA GLU A 572 16.77 0.35 -11.17
C GLU A 572 17.48 1.67 -11.50
N GLN A 573 18.62 1.90 -10.85
CA GLN A 573 19.53 3.02 -11.11
C GLN A 573 19.91 3.10 -12.60
N VAL A 574 20.14 4.33 -13.06
CA VAL A 574 20.65 4.56 -14.42
C VAL A 574 22.09 4.07 -14.49
N SER A 575 22.37 3.18 -15.44
CA SER A 575 23.67 2.54 -15.58
C SER A 575 24.02 2.29 -17.05
N HIS A 576 25.17 1.65 -17.31
CA HIS A 576 25.51 1.21 -18.67
C HIS A 576 24.58 0.10 -19.17
N SER A 577 24.05 -0.76 -18.28
CA SER A 577 23.08 -1.81 -18.60
C SER A 577 21.63 -1.30 -18.64
N ASN A 578 21.33 -0.23 -17.90
CA ASN A 578 20.01 0.40 -17.85
C ASN A 578 20.10 1.90 -18.20
N PRO A 579 20.51 2.26 -19.43
CA PRO A 579 20.64 3.66 -19.84
C PRO A 579 19.26 4.29 -20.07
N LYS A 580 19.19 5.62 -19.95
CA LYS A 580 18.02 6.36 -20.41
C LYS A 580 17.82 6.19 -21.92
N VAL A 581 16.57 5.98 -22.32
CA VAL A 581 16.15 5.89 -23.72
C VAL A 581 14.96 6.81 -23.96
N ALA A 582 14.78 7.24 -25.21
CA ALA A 582 13.59 8.01 -25.57
C ALA A 582 12.31 7.20 -25.31
N CYS A 583 11.26 7.86 -24.81
CA CYS A 583 9.97 7.23 -24.47
C CYS A 583 9.36 6.43 -25.64
N ASN A 584 9.55 6.88 -26.88
CA ASN A 584 9.07 6.16 -28.07
C ASN A 584 9.80 4.84 -28.36
N LYS A 585 10.89 4.53 -27.64
CA LYS A 585 11.62 3.25 -27.70
C LYS A 585 11.19 2.29 -26.59
N ILE A 586 10.34 2.72 -25.67
CA ILE A 586 9.78 1.91 -24.60
C ILE A 586 8.44 1.34 -25.11
N PRO A 587 8.31 0.00 -25.19
CA PRO A 587 7.07 -0.63 -25.63
C PRO A 587 5.88 -0.16 -24.79
N GLY A 588 4.74 0.03 -25.42
CA GLY A 588 3.45 0.23 -24.76
C GLY A 588 2.42 -0.76 -25.32
N ILE A 589 1.26 -0.80 -24.70
CA ILE A 589 0.15 -1.65 -25.11
C ILE A 589 -0.43 -1.17 -26.43
N ASP A 590 -0.63 -2.09 -27.37
CA ASP A 590 -1.42 -1.85 -28.57
C ASP A 590 -2.93 -2.02 -28.28
N LEU A 591 -3.60 -0.89 -27.99
CA LEU A 591 -5.03 -0.86 -27.69
C LEU A 591 -5.92 -1.20 -28.91
N THR A 592 -5.38 -1.25 -30.13
CA THR A 592 -6.18 -1.63 -31.32
C THR A 592 -6.70 -3.07 -31.24
N LEU A 593 -6.11 -3.91 -30.38
CA LEU A 593 -6.61 -5.26 -30.10
C LEU A 593 -7.90 -5.29 -29.28
N TRP A 594 -8.40 -4.15 -28.80
CA TRP A 594 -9.71 -4.00 -28.16
C TRP A 594 -10.76 -3.39 -29.11
N GLU A 595 -10.43 -3.17 -30.39
CA GLU A 595 -11.40 -2.72 -31.39
C GLU A 595 -12.41 -3.84 -31.73
N GLU A 596 -13.69 -3.56 -31.56
CA GLU A 596 -14.79 -4.41 -32.01
C GLU A 596 -15.25 -3.99 -33.40
N ARG A 597 -14.98 -4.83 -34.40
CA ARG A 597 -15.49 -4.60 -35.75
C ARG A 597 -16.98 -4.89 -35.79
N TYR A 598 -17.78 -3.88 -36.13
CA TYR A 598 -19.21 -3.99 -36.37
C TYR A 598 -19.48 -4.97 -37.53
N THR A 599 -19.66 -6.26 -37.25
CA THR A 599 -20.15 -7.20 -38.26
C THR A 599 -21.66 -7.04 -38.36
N ASN A 600 -22.12 -6.21 -39.29
CA ASN A 600 -23.49 -6.22 -39.77
C ASN A 600 -23.77 -7.59 -40.41
N TYR A 601 -24.23 -8.56 -39.63
CA TYR A 601 -24.96 -9.70 -40.18
C TYR A 601 -26.34 -9.18 -40.61
N TYR A 602 -26.42 -8.77 -41.88
CA TYR A 602 -27.67 -8.51 -42.58
C TYR A 602 -28.42 -9.81 -42.89
#